data_AF-A0A4R0ZNM0-F1
#
_entry.id   AF-A0A4R0ZNM0-F1
#
_cell.length_a   1.000
_cell.length_b   1.000
_cell.length_c   1.000
_cell.angle_alpha   90.00
_cell.angle_beta   90.00
_cell.angle_gamma   90.00
#
_symmetry.space_group_name_H-M   'P 1'
#
loop_
_entity.id
_entity.type
_entity.pdbx_description
1 polymer ?
#
loop_
_entity_poly.entity_id
_entity_poly.type
_entity_poly.pdbx_seq_one_letter_code
_entity_poly.pdbx_strand_id
1 'polypeptide(L)'
;MLEKIVRYSWNALSGTFVLVNSFGLTVGRAFFAETDTPEYRWYFMLWFALWTIGFLLQFRQRMKWIGLLITFIPTVYHLFLVLRAMELF
;
A
#
# COMPACT_ATOMS: atom_id res chain seq x y z
N MET A 1 -8.42 -15.19 19.20
CA MET A 1 -6.96 -14.98 18.96
C MET A 1 -6.63 -14.86 17.48
N LEU A 2 -7.13 -15.79 16.64
CA LEU A 2 -6.91 -15.79 15.18
C LEU A 2 -7.17 -14.43 14.50
N GLU A 3 -8.31 -13.79 14.76
CA GLU A 3 -8.67 -12.50 14.15
C GLU A 3 -7.65 -11.38 14.43
N LYS A 4 -7.07 -11.35 15.63
CA LYS A 4 -6.02 -10.38 15.97
C LYS A 4 -4.73 -10.69 15.19
N ILE A 5 -4.34 -11.95 15.14
CA ILE A 5 -3.15 -12.41 14.41
C ILE A 5 -3.29 -12.06 12.93
N VAL A 6 -4.39 -12.45 12.29
CA VAL A 6 -4.65 -12.18 10.87
C VAL A 6 -4.60 -10.69 10.57
N ARG A 7 -5.20 -9.84 11.40
CA ARG A 7 -5.18 -8.38 11.19
C ARG A 7 -3.77 -7.79 11.36
N TYR A 8 -3.01 -8.23 12.36
CA TYR A 8 -1.64 -7.74 12.53
C TYR A 8 -0.73 -8.23 11.40
N SER A 9 -0.85 -9.49 10.99
CA SER A 9 -0.14 -10.02 9.81
C SER A 9 -0.52 -9.26 8.55
N TRP A 10 -1.82 -8.99 8.33
CA TRP A 10 -2.29 -8.17 7.21
C TRP A 10 -1.66 -6.79 7.23
N ASN A 11 -1.70 -6.08 8.35
CA ASN A 11 -1.15 -4.73 8.43
C ASN A 11 0.38 -4.73 8.26
N ALA A 12 1.09 -5.70 8.81
CA ALA A 12 2.54 -5.81 8.63
C ALA A 12 2.89 -6.05 7.14
N LEU A 13 2.27 -7.04 6.52
CA LEU A 13 2.53 -7.40 5.13
C LEU A 13 2.08 -6.30 4.15
N SER A 14 0.83 -5.83 4.27
CA SER A 14 0.29 -4.77 3.39
C SER A 14 1.00 -3.44 3.60
N GLY A 15 1.36 -3.09 4.84
CA GLY A 15 2.07 -1.85 5.15
C GLY A 15 3.47 -1.83 4.54
N THR A 16 4.23 -2.91 4.71
CA THR A 16 5.54 -3.05 4.06
C THR A 16 5.41 -3.03 2.53
N PHE A 17 4.43 -3.75 1.98
CA PHE A 17 4.17 -3.78 0.53
C PHE A 17 3.84 -2.41 -0.04
N VAL A 18 2.90 -1.67 0.58
CA VAL A 18 2.52 -0.33 0.12
C VAL A 18 3.68 0.64 0.28
N LEU A 19 4.41 0.61 1.40
CA LEU A 19 5.56 1.47 1.63
C LEU A 19 6.64 1.30 0.56
N VAL A 20 7.08 0.07 0.32
CA VAL A 20 8.15 -0.23 -0.64
C VAL A 20 7.76 0.21 -2.05
N ASN A 21 6.53 -0.07 -2.48
CA ASN A 21 6.09 0.31 -3.81
C ASN A 21 5.88 1.81 -3.96
N SER A 22 5.23 2.47 -2.99
CA SER A 22 5.06 3.93 -3.01
C SER A 22 6.42 4.62 -3.03
N PHE A 23 7.40 4.12 -2.26
CA PHE A 23 8.75 4.67 -2.23
C PHE A 23 9.49 4.48 -3.55
N GLY A 24 9.44 3.27 -4.12
CA GLY A 24 10.02 3.00 -5.43
C GLY A 24 9.46 3.92 -6.52
N LEU A 25 8.14 4.06 -6.58
CA LEU A 25 7.46 4.95 -7.54
C LEU A 25 7.83 6.43 -7.33
N THR A 26 7.99 6.88 -6.07
CA THR A 26 8.39 8.26 -5.78
C THR A 26 9.82 8.57 -6.21
N VAL A 27 10.76 7.66 -5.98
CA VAL A 27 12.18 7.86 -6.32
C VAL A 27 12.44 7.63 -7.82
N GLY A 28 11.41 7.25 -8.60
CA GLY A 28 11.57 6.89 -10.01
C GLY A 28 12.30 5.55 -10.21
N ARG A 29 12.67 4.87 -9.12
CA ARG A 29 13.12 3.48 -9.08
C ARG A 29 11.92 2.61 -8.80
N ALA A 30 10.95 2.65 -9.68
CA ALA A 30 9.94 1.62 -9.65
C ALA A 30 10.67 0.31 -9.95
N PHE A 31 10.58 -0.68 -9.05
CA PHE A 31 11.06 -2.03 -9.32
C PHE A 31 10.39 -2.64 -10.59
N PHE A 32 9.35 -1.98 -11.11
CA PHE A 32 8.44 -2.48 -12.15
C PHE A 32 7.99 -1.44 -13.20
N ALA A 33 8.34 -0.15 -13.07
CA ALA A 33 7.97 0.86 -14.06
C ALA A 33 9.23 1.37 -14.75
N GLU A 34 9.51 0.78 -15.91
CA GLU A 34 10.46 1.27 -16.90
C GLU A 34 10.01 2.65 -17.39
N THR A 35 10.34 3.68 -16.62
CA THR A 35 10.31 5.05 -17.13
C THR A 35 11.72 5.59 -17.01
N ASP A 36 12.35 5.83 -18.16
CA ASP A 36 13.72 6.35 -18.30
C ASP A 36 13.89 7.79 -17.79
N THR A 37 12.85 8.39 -17.21
CA THR A 37 12.88 9.72 -16.66
C THR A 37 12.95 9.66 -15.12
N PRO A 38 14.09 10.09 -14.51
CA PRO A 38 14.24 10.18 -13.07
C PRO A 38 13.51 11.40 -12.52
N GLU A 39 12.22 11.55 -12.84
CA GLU A 39 11.39 12.56 -12.21
C GLU A 39 10.89 12.06 -10.87
N TYR A 40 11.29 12.78 -9.82
CA TYR A 40 10.81 12.57 -8.47
C TYR A 40 9.30 12.85 -8.39
N ARG A 41 8.52 11.80 -8.13
CA ARG A 41 7.04 11.84 -8.12
C ARG A 41 6.51 11.68 -6.69
N TRP A 42 6.60 12.75 -5.92
CA TRP A 42 6.25 12.78 -4.50
C TRP A 42 4.82 12.31 -4.19
N TYR A 43 3.89 12.52 -5.11
CA TYR A 43 2.47 12.20 -4.92
C TYR A 43 2.20 10.70 -4.71
N PHE A 44 3.12 9.80 -5.11
CA PHE A 44 2.96 8.37 -4.81
C PHE A 44 3.03 8.06 -3.30
N MET A 45 3.68 8.90 -2.49
CA MET A 45 3.62 8.80 -1.03
C MET A 45 2.21 8.98 -0.46
N LEU A 46 1.29 9.61 -1.19
CA LEU A 46 -0.10 9.78 -0.73
C LEU A 46 -0.80 8.43 -0.53
N TRP A 47 -0.41 7.39 -1.28
CA TRP A 47 -0.94 6.05 -1.07
C TRP A 47 -0.48 5.44 0.25
N PHE A 48 0.78 5.64 0.62
CA PHE A 48 1.29 5.23 1.92
C PHE A 48 0.67 6.05 3.07
N ALA A 49 0.42 7.34 2.86
CA ALA A 49 -0.32 8.18 3.80
C ALA A 49 -1.76 7.67 4.01
N LEU A 50 -2.47 7.34 2.92
CA LEU A 50 -3.81 6.77 2.97
C LEU A 50 -3.82 5.43 3.72
N TRP A 51 -2.85 4.56 3.44
CA TRP A 51 -2.68 3.31 4.18
C TRP A 51 -2.47 3.55 5.67
N THR A 52 -1.60 4.51 6.03
CA THR A 52 -1.31 4.88 7.42
C THR A 52 -2.55 5.38 8.14
N ILE A 53 -3.38 6.21 7.49
CA ILE A 53 -4.67 6.67 8.05
C ILE A 53 -5.57 5.47 8.31
N GLY A 54 -5.70 4.56 7.34
CA GLY A 54 -6.46 3.31 7.50
C GLY A 54 -5.97 2.49 8.69
N PHE A 55 -4.66 2.29 8.81
CA PHE A 55 -4.04 1.58 9.94
C PHE A 55 -4.34 2.26 11.28
N LEU A 56 -4.20 3.59 11.37
CA LEU A 56 -4.47 4.34 12.60
C LEU A 56 -5.94 4.27 13.02
N LEU A 57 -6.87 4.25 12.05
CA LEU A 57 -8.30 4.08 12.33
C LEU A 57 -8.63 2.71 12.94
N GLN A 58 -7.79 1.68 12.69
CA GLN A 58 -8.02 0.35 13.24
C GLN A 58 -7.87 0.26 14.77
N PHE A 59 -7.17 1.21 15.41
CA PHE A 59 -7.04 1.27 16.87
C PHE A 59 -8.35 1.69 17.56
N ARG A 60 -9.28 2.34 16.84
CA ARG A 60 -10.59 2.70 17.37
C ARG A 60 -11.58 1.58 17.09
N GLN A 61 -12.11 0.93 18.14
CA GLN A 61 -13.01 -0.22 18.03
C GLN A 61 -14.19 0.01 17.07
N ARG A 62 -14.80 1.22 17.08
CA ARG A 62 -15.91 1.61 16.20
C ARG A 62 -15.51 1.74 14.72
N MET A 63 -14.27 2.17 14.46
CA MET A 63 -13.77 2.45 13.10
C MET A 63 -12.90 1.31 12.55
N LYS A 64 -12.73 0.24 13.30
CA LYS A 64 -11.85 -0.87 12.98
C LYS A 64 -12.06 -1.44 11.59
N TRP A 65 -13.30 -1.70 11.21
CA TRP A 65 -13.65 -2.23 9.90
C TRP A 65 -13.45 -1.20 8.78
N ILE A 66 -13.75 0.08 9.05
CA ILE A 66 -13.52 1.17 8.10
C ILE A 66 -12.02 1.34 7.85
N GLY A 67 -11.20 1.32 8.91
CA GLY A 67 -9.75 1.40 8.81
C GLY A 67 -9.17 0.23 8.00
N LEU A 68 -9.70 -0.98 8.20
CA LEU A 68 -9.32 -2.14 7.40
C LEU A 68 -9.65 -1.94 5.91
N LEU A 69 -10.88 -1.51 5.59
CA LEU A 69 -11.29 -1.21 4.22
C LEU A 69 -10.41 -0.13 3.56
N ILE A 70 -10.03 0.91 4.31
CA ILE A 70 -9.13 1.95 3.80
C ILE A 70 -7.74 1.38 3.49
N THR A 71 -7.20 0.47 4.31
CA THR A 71 -5.90 -0.17 4.01
C THR A 71 -5.95 -1.04 2.74
N PHE A 72 -7.11 -1.58 2.38
CA PHE A 72 -7.25 -2.37 1.15
C PHE A 72 -7.08 -1.52 -0.12
N ILE A 73 -7.55 -0.28 -0.14
CA ILE A 73 -7.51 0.60 -1.33
C ILE A 73 -6.09 0.75 -1.90
N PRO A 74 -5.09 1.25 -1.14
CA PRO A 74 -3.72 1.37 -1.64
C PRO A 74 -3.07 0.01 -1.89
N THR A 75 -3.46 -1.04 -1.16
CA THR A 75 -2.91 -2.39 -1.33
C THR A 75 -3.33 -2.98 -2.68
N VAL A 76 -4.62 -2.92 -3.02
CA VAL A 76 -5.17 -3.40 -4.29
C VAL A 76 -4.62 -2.57 -5.46
N TYR A 77 -4.50 -1.25 -5.30
CA TYR A 77 -3.90 -0.39 -6.31
C TYR A 77 -2.47 -0.82 -6.68
N HIS A 78 -1.61 -1.02 -5.69
CA HIS A 78 -0.24 -1.47 -5.95
C HIS A 78 -0.17 -2.91 -6.44
N LEU A 79 -1.04 -3.79 -5.95
CA LEU A 79 -1.14 -5.16 -6.46
C LEU A 79 -1.48 -5.17 -7.96
N PHE A 80 -2.45 -4.34 -8.38
CA PHE A 80 -2.80 -4.20 -9.78
C PHE A 80 -1.63 -3.67 -10.62
N LEU A 81 -0.90 -2.67 -10.15
CA LEU A 81 0.29 -2.17 -10.84
C LEU A 81 1.36 -3.25 -11.02
N VAL A 82 1.64 -4.02 -9.97
CA VAL A 82 2.64 -5.09 -10.01
C VAL A 82 2.24 -6.17 -11.00
N LEU A 83 0.98 -6.62 -10.95
CA LEU A 83 0.51 -7.68 -11.83
C LEU A 83 0.47 -7.22 -13.30
N ARG A 84 0.13 -5.95 -13.56
CA ARG A 84 0.21 -5.35 -14.90
C ARG A 84 1.65 -5.31 -15.41
N ALA A 85 2.61 -4.98 -14.54
CA ALA A 85 4.03 -4.98 -14.90
C ALA A 85 4.60 -6.40 -15.11
N MET A 86 3.96 -7.42 -14.54
CA MET A 86 4.25 -8.83 -14.80
C MET A 86 3.56 -9.35 -16.07
N GLU A 87 2.85 -8.49 -16.82
CA GLU A 87 2.09 -8.85 -18.02
C GLU A 87 1.04 -9.96 -17.77
N LEU A 88 0.57 -10.09 -16.53
CA LEU A 88 -0.47 -11.07 -16.18
C LEU A 88 -1.85 -10.62 -16.67
N PHE A 89 -1.98 -9.36 -17.09
CA PHE A 89 -3.15 -8.74 -17.72
C PHE A 89 -2.85 -7.37 -18.31
#